data_AF-A0A7S1GGW2-F1
#
_entry.id   AF-A0A7S1GGW2-F1
#
_cell.length_a   1.000
_cell.length_b   1.000
_cell.length_c   1.000
_cell.angle_alpha   90.00
_cell.angle_beta   90.00
_cell.angle_gamma   90.00
#
_symmetry.space_group_name_H-M   'P 1'
#
loop_
_entity.id
_entity.type
_entity.pdbx_description
1 polymer ?
#
loop_
_entity_poly.entity_id
_entity_poly.type
_entity_poly.pdbx_seq_one_letter_code
_entity_poly.pdbx_strand_id
1 'polypeptide(L)'
;LVGEHNLSSSVTTVVDSTLASPCLTQPLRLGADIVMHSGTKCLAGHSDALIGLVTVSPWTERGRELAPLLKNVRVLAGNGASPFDSWLTMRGMRTLHVRVERQCKTALALAQYLDHHEHVRVVHYPGLEGHPQHEIAKKQMKQNQFGMVMSIELANAPQAIAMAGAL
;
A
#
# COMPACT_ATOMS: atom_id res chain seq x y z
N LEU A 1 -15.73 5.93 -3.15
CA LEU A 1 -14.43 5.64 -3.81
C LEU A 1 -13.66 6.94 -4.01
N VAL A 2 -12.33 6.90 -4.18
CA VAL A 2 -11.45 8.09 -4.15
C VAL A 2 -12.00 9.30 -4.93
N GLY A 3 -12.50 9.11 -6.14
CA GLY A 3 -13.07 10.18 -6.97
C GLY A 3 -14.47 10.66 -6.57
N GLU A 4 -15.25 9.86 -5.82
CA GLU A 4 -16.57 10.26 -5.30
C GLU A 4 -16.46 11.31 -4.19
N HIS A 5 -15.29 11.47 -3.56
CA HIS A 5 -15.00 12.53 -2.59
C HIS A 5 -14.28 13.74 -3.21
N ASN A 6 -13.91 13.67 -4.49
CA ASN A 6 -13.33 14.79 -5.23
C ASN A 6 -14.45 15.73 -5.72
N LEU A 7 -15.32 16.12 -4.78
CA LEU A 7 -16.57 16.86 -5.00
C LEU A 7 -16.35 18.36 -5.23
N SER A 8 -15.11 18.85 -5.06
CA SER A 8 -14.72 20.19 -5.47
C SER A 8 -13.32 20.18 -6.07
N SER A 9 -13.15 20.89 -7.19
CA SER A 9 -11.86 21.10 -7.87
C SER A 9 -10.80 21.85 -7.04
N SER A 10 -11.12 22.21 -5.78
CA SER A 10 -10.27 23.01 -4.90
C SER A 10 -9.36 22.19 -3.98
N VAL A 11 -9.60 20.88 -3.80
CA VAL A 11 -8.82 20.05 -2.88
C VAL A 11 -7.99 19.04 -3.65
N THR A 12 -6.68 19.00 -3.38
CA THR A 12 -5.77 18.02 -3.98
C THR A 12 -5.90 16.68 -3.26
N THR A 13 -6.25 15.63 -4.00
CA THR A 13 -6.39 14.28 -3.45
C THR A 13 -5.09 13.50 -3.62
N VAL A 14 -4.43 13.19 -2.50
CA VAL A 14 -3.21 12.40 -2.43
C VAL A 14 -3.50 11.07 -1.75
N VAL A 15 -3.10 9.95 -2.36
CA VAL A 15 -3.25 8.61 -1.78
C VAL A 15 -1.88 7.97 -1.54
N ASP A 16 -1.57 7.61 -0.30
CA ASP A 16 -0.49 6.66 -0.01
C ASP A 16 -0.97 5.24 -0.32
N SER A 17 -0.38 4.64 -1.35
CA SER A 17 -0.74 3.29 -1.81
C SER A 17 0.34 2.25 -1.46
N THR A 18 1.19 2.53 -0.47
CA THR A 18 2.30 1.64 -0.05
C THR A 18 1.84 0.22 0.29
N LEU A 19 0.77 0.08 1.09
CA LEU A 19 0.29 -1.23 1.54
C LEU A 19 -0.48 -2.01 0.47
N ALA A 20 -1.26 -1.32 -0.34
CA ALA A 20 -2.00 -1.96 -1.44
C ALA A 20 -1.05 -2.31 -2.58
N SER A 21 -0.02 -1.50 -2.84
CA SER A 21 0.81 -1.54 -4.06
C SER A 21 -0.01 -1.29 -5.34
N PRO A 22 0.64 -0.95 -6.48
CA PRO A 22 -0.06 -0.75 -7.73
C PRO A 22 -0.65 -2.04 -8.33
N CYS A 23 -0.29 -3.20 -7.78
CA CYS A 23 -0.86 -4.50 -8.16
C CYS A 23 -2.31 -4.66 -7.67
N LEU A 24 -2.62 -4.17 -6.47
CA LEU A 24 -3.94 -4.38 -5.86
C LEU A 24 -4.87 -3.20 -6.15
N THR A 25 -4.42 -1.97 -5.91
CA THR A 25 -5.24 -0.77 -6.13
C THR A 25 -4.51 0.18 -7.06
N GLN A 26 -5.25 0.86 -7.94
CA GLN A 26 -4.71 1.90 -8.82
C GLN A 26 -5.43 3.23 -8.56
N PRO A 27 -5.09 3.96 -7.47
CA PRO A 27 -5.89 5.10 -7.02
C PRO A 27 -6.00 6.24 -8.05
N LEU A 28 -4.99 6.43 -8.91
CA LEU A 28 -5.06 7.40 -10.00
C LEU A 28 -6.22 7.09 -10.97
N ARG A 29 -6.51 5.81 -11.24
CA ARG A 29 -7.67 5.38 -12.03
C ARG A 29 -8.99 5.56 -11.29
N LEU A 30 -8.92 5.68 -9.96
CA LEU A 30 -10.07 5.92 -9.10
C LEU A 30 -10.30 7.41 -8.85
N GLY A 31 -9.50 8.32 -9.44
CA GLY A 31 -9.68 9.77 -9.33
C GLY A 31 -8.72 10.49 -8.38
N ALA A 32 -7.68 9.83 -7.86
CA ALA A 32 -6.61 10.52 -7.12
C ALA A 32 -5.80 11.43 -8.06
N ASP A 33 -5.36 12.59 -7.56
CA ASP A 33 -4.45 13.48 -8.28
C ASP A 33 -3.00 13.01 -8.18
N ILE A 34 -2.62 12.51 -7.00
CA ILE A 34 -1.27 12.05 -6.69
C ILE A 34 -1.36 10.72 -5.96
N VAL A 35 -0.46 9.80 -6.30
CA VAL A 35 -0.23 8.57 -5.53
C VAL A 35 1.22 8.53 -5.08
N MET A 36 1.43 8.23 -3.81
CA MET A 36 2.76 8.02 -3.24
C MET A 36 2.95 6.58 -2.78
N HIS A 37 4.21 6.13 -2.80
CA HIS A 37 4.63 4.85 -2.26
C HIS A 37 5.97 5.00 -1.53
N SER A 38 6.11 4.34 -0.39
CA SER A 38 7.42 3.92 0.10
C SER A 38 7.88 2.72 -0.75
N GLY A 39 8.73 2.99 -1.72
CA GLY A 39 9.28 1.95 -2.60
C GLY A 39 10.22 0.99 -1.87
N THR A 40 10.74 1.38 -0.70
CA THR A 40 11.42 0.50 0.27
C THR A 40 10.64 -0.76 0.60
N LYS A 41 9.30 -0.71 0.51
CA LYS A 41 8.42 -1.81 0.90
C LYS A 41 8.25 -2.79 -0.25
N CYS A 42 7.02 -2.98 -0.72
CA CYS A 42 6.68 -4.02 -1.69
C CYS A 42 7.37 -3.84 -3.05
N LEU A 43 7.65 -2.60 -3.48
CA LEU A 43 8.21 -2.31 -4.81
C LEU A 43 9.64 -2.82 -4.95
N ALA A 44 10.55 -2.41 -4.05
CA ALA A 44 11.87 -3.03 -3.95
C ALA A 44 11.75 -4.48 -3.50
N GLY A 45 11.04 -4.73 -2.40
CA GLY A 45 10.60 -6.07 -1.98
C GLY A 45 11.68 -6.99 -1.41
N HIS A 46 12.91 -6.51 -1.25
CA HIS A 46 14.06 -7.29 -0.80
C HIS A 46 14.80 -6.65 0.41
N SER A 47 14.18 -5.65 1.05
CA SER A 47 14.72 -4.96 2.24
C SER A 47 16.12 -4.36 2.04
N ASP A 48 16.47 -3.99 0.82
CA ASP A 48 17.82 -3.60 0.38
C ASP A 48 17.88 -2.21 -0.30
N ALA A 49 16.75 -1.52 -0.43
CA ALA A 49 16.69 -0.20 -1.08
C ALA A 49 15.84 0.80 -0.28
N LEU A 50 16.29 2.06 -0.23
CA LEU A 50 15.54 3.17 0.34
C LEU A 50 15.11 4.14 -0.76
N ILE A 51 13.82 4.14 -1.11
CA ILE A 51 13.30 4.99 -2.18
C ILE A 51 11.84 5.38 -1.93
N GLY A 52 11.51 6.64 -2.24
CA GLY A 52 10.14 7.14 -2.32
C GLY A 52 9.71 7.34 -3.77
N LEU A 53 8.47 7.01 -4.10
CA LEU A 53 7.90 7.23 -5.43
C LEU A 53 6.65 8.09 -5.32
N VAL A 54 6.56 9.08 -6.20
CA VAL A 54 5.37 9.92 -6.38
C VAL A 54 4.97 9.83 -7.85
N THR A 55 3.72 9.44 -8.10
CA THR A 55 3.12 9.38 -9.44
C THR A 55 1.95 10.35 -9.49
N VAL A 56 1.91 11.17 -10.54
CA VAL A 56 0.88 12.20 -10.70
C VAL A 56 -0.10 11.78 -11.80
N SER A 57 -1.38 12.05 -11.60
CA SER A 57 -2.43 11.72 -12.55
C SER A 57 -2.30 12.56 -13.82
N PRO A 58 -2.23 11.94 -15.01
CA PRO A 58 -2.36 12.68 -16.26
C PRO A 58 -3.84 13.01 -16.59
N TRP A 59 -4.79 12.37 -15.90
CA TRP A 59 -6.21 12.45 -16.21
C TRP A 59 -6.92 13.59 -15.49
N THR A 60 -6.50 13.92 -14.26
CA THR A 60 -7.07 15.04 -13.51
C THR A 60 -6.41 16.36 -13.92
N GLU A 61 -7.20 17.44 -13.97
CA GLU A 61 -6.69 18.79 -14.23
C GLU A 61 -5.65 19.19 -13.18
N ARG A 62 -6.00 18.99 -11.91
CA ARG A 62 -5.11 19.26 -10.78
C ARG A 62 -3.80 18.47 -10.85
N GLY A 63 -3.84 17.20 -11.25
CA GLY A 63 -2.63 16.40 -11.47
C GLY A 63 -1.72 17.02 -12.54
N ARG A 64 -2.29 17.44 -13.68
CA ARG A 64 -1.51 18.09 -14.75
C ARG A 64 -0.88 19.41 -14.30
N GLU A 65 -1.56 20.21 -13.49
CA GLU A 65 -1.01 21.43 -12.89
C GLU A 65 0.14 21.15 -11.92
N LEU A 66 0.00 20.11 -11.08
CA LEU A 66 0.98 19.78 -10.03
C LEU A 66 2.24 19.09 -10.56
N ALA A 67 2.17 18.39 -11.69
CA ALA A 67 3.30 17.67 -12.26
C ALA A 67 4.57 18.52 -12.47
N PRO A 68 4.53 19.70 -13.14
CA PRO A 68 5.72 20.56 -13.28
C PRO A 68 6.19 21.14 -11.94
N LEU A 69 5.27 21.46 -11.02
CA LEU A 69 5.62 22.00 -9.70
C LEU A 69 6.37 20.97 -8.85
N LEU A 70 5.89 19.72 -8.81
CA LEU A 70 6.56 18.63 -8.09
C LEU A 70 7.93 18.31 -8.68
N LYS A 71 8.06 18.37 -10.01
CA LYS A 71 9.37 18.23 -10.67
C LYS A 71 10.33 19.33 -10.21
N ASN A 72 9.88 20.59 -10.17
CA ASN A 72 10.70 21.72 -9.73
C ASN A 72 11.12 21.56 -8.26
N VAL A 73 10.19 21.20 -7.37
CA VAL A 73 10.50 20.92 -5.96
C VAL A 73 11.55 19.82 -5.84
N ARG A 74 11.42 18.71 -6.57
CA ARG A 74 12.41 17.62 -6.56
C ARG A 74 13.79 18.10 -6.97
N VAL A 75 13.89 18.92 -8.03
CA VAL A 75 15.16 19.45 -8.54
C VAL A 75 15.78 20.42 -7.53
N LEU A 76 15.01 21.39 -7.03
CA LEU A 76 15.50 22.43 -6.14
C LEU A 76 15.86 21.91 -4.74
N ALA A 77 15.09 20.96 -4.22
CA ALA A 77 15.36 20.35 -2.92
C ALA A 77 16.44 19.25 -2.97
N GLY A 78 16.91 18.85 -4.16
CA GLY A 78 17.90 17.80 -4.30
C GLY A 78 17.38 16.39 -3.96
N ASN A 79 16.07 16.18 -3.94
CA ASN A 79 15.42 14.91 -3.58
C ASN A 79 15.47 13.87 -4.73
N GLY A 80 16.60 13.76 -5.41
CA GLY A 80 16.83 12.74 -6.42
C GLY A 80 17.04 11.37 -5.77
N ALA A 81 16.37 10.34 -6.28
CA ALA A 81 16.67 8.97 -5.86
C ALA A 81 18.10 8.57 -6.30
N SER A 82 18.80 7.86 -5.43
CA SER A 82 20.09 7.23 -5.75
C SER A 82 19.92 6.34 -7.00
N PRO A 83 20.84 6.40 -7.98
CA PRO A 83 20.82 5.51 -9.14
C PRO A 83 20.86 4.03 -8.75
N PHE A 84 21.57 3.70 -7.66
CA PHE A 84 21.70 2.33 -7.18
C PHE A 84 20.39 1.83 -6.55
N ASP A 85 19.76 2.62 -5.67
CA ASP A 85 18.44 2.29 -5.10
C ASP A 85 17.36 2.21 -6.20
N SER A 86 17.46 3.07 -7.21
CA SER A 86 16.58 3.04 -8.38
C SER A 86 16.73 1.74 -9.15
N TRP A 87 17.97 1.28 -9.37
CA TRP A 87 18.25 0.00 -10.03
C TRP A 87 17.75 -1.20 -9.21
N LEU A 88 18.03 -1.24 -7.90
CA LEU A 88 17.54 -2.30 -7.00
C LEU A 88 16.01 -2.38 -7.01
N THR A 89 15.35 -1.22 -6.98
CA THR A 89 13.88 -1.14 -7.05
C THR A 89 13.35 -1.66 -8.39
N MET A 90 13.95 -1.25 -9.52
CA MET A 90 13.57 -1.78 -10.84
C MET A 90 13.77 -3.30 -10.95
N ARG A 91 14.87 -3.83 -10.39
CA ARG A 91 15.11 -5.27 -10.28
C ARG A 91 13.99 -5.95 -9.48
N GLY A 92 13.65 -5.39 -8.31
CA GLY A 92 12.59 -5.90 -7.43
C GLY A 92 11.21 -5.90 -8.06
N MET A 93 10.91 -4.88 -8.88
CA MET A 93 9.62 -4.75 -9.55
C MET A 93 9.34 -5.88 -10.56
N ARG A 94 10.37 -6.52 -11.12
CA ARG A 94 10.19 -7.64 -12.07
C ARG A 94 9.45 -8.83 -11.44
N THR A 95 9.63 -9.04 -10.14
CA THR A 95 8.96 -10.12 -9.39
C THR A 95 7.79 -9.62 -8.55
N LEU A 96 7.39 -8.35 -8.67
CA LEU A 96 6.37 -7.75 -7.82
C LEU A 96 5.05 -8.53 -7.83
N HIS A 97 4.53 -8.84 -9.02
CA HIS A 97 3.25 -9.52 -9.17
C HIS A 97 3.20 -10.89 -8.48
N VAL A 98 4.21 -11.75 -8.70
CA VAL A 98 4.28 -13.07 -8.05
C VAL A 98 4.48 -12.97 -6.54
N ARG A 99 5.26 -11.98 -6.07
CA ARG A 99 5.46 -11.74 -4.63
C ARG A 99 4.16 -11.30 -3.96
N VAL A 100 3.50 -10.29 -4.52
CA VAL A 100 2.24 -9.75 -3.98
C VAL A 100 1.15 -10.81 -3.97
N GLU A 101 1.00 -11.59 -5.05
CA GLU A 101 0.03 -12.68 -5.11
C GLU A 101 0.26 -13.70 -3.99
N ARG A 102 1.51 -14.19 -3.86
CA ARG A 102 1.86 -15.18 -2.83
C ARG A 102 1.64 -14.59 -1.43
N GLN A 103 2.08 -13.37 -1.20
CA GLN A 103 1.93 -12.69 0.09
C GLN A 103 0.46 -12.49 0.47
N CYS A 104 -0.41 -12.09 -0.48
CA CYS A 104 -1.84 -11.95 -0.22
C CYS A 104 -2.50 -13.30 0.11
N LYS A 105 -2.16 -14.37 -0.62
CA LYS A 105 -2.66 -15.73 -0.34
C LYS A 105 -2.27 -16.19 1.07
N THR A 106 -0.99 -16.02 1.43
CA THR A 106 -0.49 -16.37 2.77
C THR A 106 -1.17 -15.52 3.84
N ALA A 107 -1.30 -14.20 3.63
CA ALA A 107 -1.93 -13.30 4.58
C ALA A 107 -3.40 -13.66 4.81
N LEU A 108 -4.18 -13.95 3.76
CA LEU A 108 -5.57 -14.36 3.92
C LEU A 108 -5.70 -15.67 4.70
N ALA A 109 -4.89 -16.69 4.38
CA ALA A 109 -4.92 -17.97 5.08
C ALA A 109 -4.55 -17.82 6.56
N LEU A 110 -3.51 -17.03 6.87
CA LEU A 110 -3.12 -16.73 8.24
C LEU A 110 -4.19 -15.93 8.98
N ALA A 111 -4.80 -14.93 8.33
CA ALA A 111 -5.86 -14.13 8.93
C ALA A 111 -7.07 -15.01 9.30
N GLN A 112 -7.50 -15.89 8.40
CA GLN A 112 -8.60 -16.83 8.67
C GLN A 112 -8.27 -17.82 9.80
N TYR A 113 -7.04 -18.31 9.85
CA TYR A 113 -6.60 -19.17 10.94
C TYR A 113 -6.61 -18.44 12.29
N LEU A 114 -6.04 -17.23 12.33
CA LEU A 114 -5.94 -16.42 13.54
C LEU A 114 -7.29 -15.90 14.04
N ASP A 115 -8.26 -15.69 13.14
CA ASP A 115 -9.62 -15.23 13.48
C ASP A 115 -10.40 -16.25 14.33
N HIS A 116 -9.96 -17.51 14.34
CA HIS A 116 -10.52 -18.58 15.16
C HIS A 116 -9.59 -19.05 16.29
N HIS A 117 -8.46 -18.37 16.51
CA HIS A 117 -7.45 -18.80 17.46
C HIS A 117 -7.74 -18.27 18.87
N GLU A 118 -7.76 -19.14 19.89
CA GLU A 118 -8.19 -18.81 21.26
C GLU A 118 -7.42 -17.67 21.93
N HIS A 119 -6.16 -17.48 21.57
CA HIS A 119 -5.30 -16.42 22.11
C HIS A 119 -5.34 -15.10 21.32
N VAL A 120 -6.06 -15.06 20.20
CA VAL A 120 -6.22 -13.85 19.37
C VAL A 120 -7.60 -13.26 19.63
N ARG A 121 -7.65 -12.00 20.04
CA ARG A 121 -8.91 -11.30 20.34
C ARG A 121 -9.56 -10.71 19.09
N VAL A 122 -8.75 -10.13 18.20
CA VAL A 122 -9.23 -9.49 16.97
C VAL A 122 -8.18 -9.66 15.88
N VAL A 123 -8.63 -9.94 14.65
CA VAL A 123 -7.80 -9.86 13.44
C VAL A 123 -8.28 -8.69 12.57
N HIS A 124 -7.37 -7.77 12.27
CA HIS A 124 -7.57 -6.66 11.35
C HIS A 124 -6.97 -7.01 10.00
N TYR A 125 -7.82 -7.53 9.10
CA TYR A 125 -7.43 -7.81 7.73
C TYR A 125 -8.58 -7.52 6.75
N PRO A 126 -8.39 -6.69 5.71
CA PRO A 126 -9.48 -6.30 4.81
C PRO A 126 -10.12 -7.46 4.04
N GLY A 127 -9.44 -8.61 3.97
CA GLY A 127 -9.96 -9.81 3.31
C GLY A 127 -10.90 -10.67 4.15
N LEU A 128 -11.05 -10.38 5.45
CA LEU A 128 -12.03 -11.06 6.29
C LEU A 128 -13.42 -10.46 6.08
N GLU A 129 -14.45 -11.30 6.00
CA GLU A 129 -15.85 -10.85 5.82
C GLU A 129 -16.33 -9.95 6.97
N GLY A 130 -15.85 -10.21 8.20
CA GLY A 130 -16.13 -9.40 9.38
C GLY A 130 -15.43 -8.05 9.41
N HIS A 131 -14.52 -7.76 8.48
CA HIS A 131 -13.81 -6.48 8.46
C HIS A 131 -14.77 -5.33 8.07
N PRO A 132 -14.85 -4.22 8.83
CA PRO A 132 -15.84 -3.15 8.60
C PRO A 132 -15.80 -2.53 7.20
N GLN A 133 -14.65 -2.61 6.53
CA GLN A 133 -14.44 -2.07 5.19
C GLN A 133 -14.22 -3.16 4.11
N HIS A 134 -14.61 -4.42 4.39
CA HIS A 134 -14.43 -5.54 3.45
C HIS A 134 -15.02 -5.23 2.06
N GLU A 135 -16.25 -4.73 2.00
CA GLU A 135 -16.92 -4.40 0.73
C GLU A 135 -16.19 -3.28 -0.05
N ILE A 136 -15.64 -2.29 0.65
CA ILE A 136 -14.85 -1.23 0.01
C ILE A 136 -13.54 -1.82 -0.54
N ALA A 137 -12.87 -2.67 0.24
CA ALA A 137 -11.66 -3.37 -0.18
C ALA A 137 -11.93 -4.23 -1.42
N LYS A 138 -13.01 -5.01 -1.43
CA LYS A 138 -13.44 -5.84 -2.55
C LYS A 138 -13.77 -5.02 -3.81
N LYS A 139 -14.35 -3.82 -3.65
CA LYS A 139 -14.65 -2.92 -4.76
C LYS A 139 -13.40 -2.32 -5.40
N GLN A 140 -12.36 -2.01 -4.62
CA GLN A 140 -11.19 -1.26 -5.10
C GLN A 140 -9.93 -2.11 -5.35
N MET A 141 -9.79 -3.24 -4.66
CA MET A 141 -8.62 -4.12 -4.72
C MET A 141 -8.86 -5.23 -5.74
N LYS A 142 -7.89 -5.47 -6.62
CA LYS A 142 -8.01 -6.40 -7.73
C LYS A 142 -7.89 -7.86 -7.28
N GLN A 143 -8.43 -8.77 -8.11
CA GLN A 143 -8.21 -10.22 -8.03
C GLN A 143 -8.58 -10.87 -6.69
N ASN A 144 -9.49 -10.25 -5.91
CA ASN A 144 -9.86 -10.72 -4.58
C ASN A 144 -8.64 -10.89 -3.65
N GLN A 145 -7.68 -9.95 -3.76
CA GLN A 145 -6.46 -9.90 -2.96
C GLN A 145 -6.47 -8.63 -2.10
N PHE A 146 -6.13 -8.79 -0.83
CA PHE A 146 -6.40 -7.77 0.20
C PHE A 146 -5.16 -7.23 0.90
N GLY A 147 -3.99 -7.45 0.30
CA GLY A 147 -2.71 -6.97 0.82
C GLY A 147 -1.97 -8.02 1.64
N MET A 148 -0.72 -7.69 1.95
CA MET A 148 0.23 -8.57 2.64
C MET A 148 0.32 -8.33 4.15
N VAL A 149 -0.29 -7.26 4.65
CA VAL A 149 -0.20 -6.84 6.05
C VAL A 149 -1.54 -7.07 6.73
N MET A 150 -1.48 -7.64 7.92
CA MET A 150 -2.57 -7.71 8.87
C MET A 150 -2.09 -7.20 10.22
N SER A 151 -3.01 -6.91 11.12
CA SER A 151 -2.69 -6.65 12.53
C SER A 151 -3.58 -7.52 13.39
N ILE A 152 -3.08 -7.93 14.55
CA ILE A 152 -3.85 -8.73 15.50
C ILE A 152 -3.79 -8.09 16.88
N GLU A 153 -4.84 -8.31 17.66
CA GLU A 153 -4.91 -7.90 19.05
C GLU A 153 -4.87 -9.14 19.93
N LEU A 154 -3.92 -9.21 20.86
CA LEU A 154 -3.92 -10.21 21.93
C LEU A 154 -4.57 -9.63 23.20
N ALA A 155 -4.68 -10.42 24.27
CA ALA A 155 -5.35 -9.97 25.48
C ALA A 155 -4.58 -8.84 26.19
N ASN A 156 -3.25 -8.81 26.11
CA ASN A 156 -2.41 -7.81 26.78
C ASN A 156 -1.02 -7.68 26.16
N ALA A 157 -0.30 -6.61 26.55
CA ALA A 157 1.04 -6.31 26.03
C ALA A 157 2.10 -7.39 26.35
N PRO A 158 2.17 -7.98 27.56
CA PRO A 158 3.11 -9.07 27.84
C PRO A 158 2.98 -10.25 26.87
N GLN A 159 1.76 -10.69 26.54
CA GLN A 159 1.54 -11.75 25.55
C GLN A 159 1.99 -11.32 24.15
N ALA A 160 1.71 -10.09 23.75
CA ALA A 160 2.14 -9.56 22.45
C ALA A 160 3.66 -9.52 22.32
N ILE A 161 4.35 -9.08 23.36
CA ILE A 161 5.83 -9.06 23.42
C ILE A 161 6.39 -10.48 23.38
N ALA A 162 5.82 -11.41 24.16
CA ALA A 162 6.26 -12.79 24.18
C ALA A 162 6.09 -13.48 22.81
N MET A 163 4.96 -13.27 22.15
CA MET A 163 4.73 -13.78 20.79
C MET A 163 5.72 -13.19 19.79
N ALA A 164 5.92 -11.87 19.80
CA ALA A 164 6.84 -11.20 18.89
C ALA A 164 8.30 -11.64 19.08
N GLY A 165 8.70 -11.93 20.33
CA GLY A 165 10.04 -12.44 20.64
C GLY A 165 10.26 -13.92 20.34
N ALA A 166 9.20 -14.68 20.05
CA ALA A 166 9.28 -16.10 19.70
C ALA A 166 9.35 -16.35 18.18
N LEU A 167 9.23 -15.29 17.36
CA LEU A 167 9.35 -15.32 15.89
C LEU A 167 10.81 -15.10 15.45
#